data_AF-A0AAW9W9B8-F1
#
_entry.id   AF-A0AAW9W9B8-F1
#
_cell.length_a   1.000
_cell.length_b   1.000
_cell.length_c   1.000
_cell.angle_alpha   90.00
_cell.angle_beta   90.00
_cell.angle_gamma   90.00
#
_symmetry.space_group_name_H-M   'P 1'
#
loop_
_entity.id
_entity.type
_entity.pdbx_description
1 polymer ?
#
loop_
_entity_poly.entity_id
_entity_poly.type
_entity_poly.pdbx_seq_one_letter_code
_entity_poly.pdbx_strand_id
1 'polypeptide(L)' 'EDFAPFTNSGIVYEEGDNREAIMYQAAHYELVASARAVKIGHEINPDFQIGCMIAMCPIYPATCNPKDILMAMKAMQK' A
#
# COMPACT_ATOMS: atom_id res chain seq x y z
N GLU A 1 9.03 4.60 -13.51
CA GLU A 1 9.41 5.71 -12.60
C GLU A 1 9.64 5.14 -11.22
N ASP A 2 10.81 5.42 -10.63
CA ASP A 2 11.25 4.83 -9.36
C ASP A 2 11.07 5.79 -8.17
N PHE A 3 10.44 6.94 -8.39
CA PHE A 3 10.26 7.96 -7.35
C PHE A 3 9.38 7.46 -6.19
N ALA A 4 8.16 6.99 -6.48
CA ALA A 4 7.23 6.48 -5.46
C ALA A 4 7.77 5.30 -4.62
N PRO A 5 8.34 4.23 -5.22
CA PRO A 5 8.89 3.12 -4.43
C PRO A 5 10.10 3.54 -3.56
N PHE A 6 10.90 4.51 -4.02
CA PHE A 6 11.98 5.08 -3.22
C PHE A 6 11.44 5.92 -2.05
N THR A 7 10.50 6.83 -2.29
CA THR A 7 9.98 7.72 -1.23
C THR A 7 9.11 7.00 -0.21
N ASN A 8 8.40 5.95 -0.62
CA ASN A 8 7.42 5.27 0.24
C ASN A 8 8.03 4.09 0.99
N SER A 9 8.97 3.39 0.35
CA SER A 9 9.50 2.10 0.84
C SER A 9 11.04 2.03 0.85
N GLY A 10 11.72 3.11 0.41
CA GLY A 10 13.19 3.12 0.32
C GLY A 10 13.76 2.18 -0.75
N ILE A 11 12.94 1.75 -1.72
CA ILE A 11 13.34 0.75 -2.73
C ILE A 11 13.95 1.45 -3.94
N VAL A 12 15.14 1.00 -4.34
CA VAL A 12 15.76 1.30 -5.63
C VAL A 12 15.86 -0.03 -6.38
N TYR A 13 15.20 -0.11 -7.53
CA TYR A 13 15.19 -1.33 -8.33
C TYR A 13 16.44 -1.44 -9.22
N GLU A 14 16.91 -2.65 -9.43
CA GLU A 14 18.01 -2.98 -10.33
C GLU A 14 17.50 -3.66 -11.62
N GLU A 15 18.36 -3.73 -12.65
CA GLU A 15 18.02 -4.41 -13.89
C GLU A 15 17.88 -5.92 -13.65
N GLY A 16 16.76 -6.51 -14.07
CA GLY A 16 16.45 -7.93 -13.84
C GLY A 16 15.57 -8.21 -12.61
N ASP A 17 15.25 -7.19 -11.80
CA ASP A 17 14.40 -7.35 -10.63
C ASP A 17 12.95 -7.72 -10.99
N ASN A 18 12.38 -8.64 -10.21
CA ASN A 18 10.94 -8.81 -10.17
C ASN A 18 10.33 -7.75 -9.26
N ARG A 19 10.07 -6.58 -9.84
CA ARG A 19 9.57 -5.38 -9.14
C ARG A 19 8.28 -5.62 -8.36
N GLU A 20 7.35 -6.40 -8.91
CA GLU A 20 6.07 -6.70 -8.25
C GLU A 20 6.29 -7.55 -6.99
N ALA A 21 7.11 -8.60 -7.08
CA ALA A 21 7.42 -9.44 -5.93
C ALA A 21 8.14 -8.67 -4.81
N ILE A 22 9.11 -7.82 -5.18
CA ILE A 22 9.85 -6.96 -4.23
C ILE A 22 8.90 -5.97 -3.57
N MET A 23 8.04 -5.31 -4.33
CA MET A 23 7.03 -4.37 -3.81
C MET A 23 6.10 -5.04 -2.81
N TYR A 24 5.55 -6.22 -3.13
CA TYR A 24 4.68 -6.94 -2.19
C TYR A 24 5.41 -7.38 -0.92
N GLN A 25 6.68 -7.78 -1.02
CA GLN A 25 7.47 -8.17 0.14
C GLN A 25 7.77 -6.98 1.06
N ALA A 26 8.09 -5.81 0.48
CA ALA A 26 8.29 -4.58 1.24
C ALA A 26 6.99 -4.13 1.93
N ALA A 27 5.87 -4.10 1.20
CA ALA A 27 4.57 -3.77 1.76
C ALA A 27 4.20 -4.69 2.93
N HIS A 28 4.51 -5.99 2.83
CA HIS A 28 4.32 -6.94 3.94
C HIS A 28 5.12 -6.55 5.18
N TYR A 29 6.42 -6.26 5.03
CA TYR A 29 7.27 -5.85 6.15
C TYR A 29 6.82 -4.54 6.78
N GLU A 30 6.41 -3.57 5.96
CA GLU A 30 5.91 -2.27 6.42
C GLU A 30 4.60 -2.40 7.21
N LEU A 31 3.67 -3.24 6.77
CA LEU A 31 2.42 -3.51 7.50
C LEU A 31 2.68 -4.20 8.84
N VAL A 32 3.61 -5.17 8.88
CA VAL A 32 4.03 -5.82 10.14
C VAL A 32 4.71 -4.81 11.07
N ALA A 33 5.58 -3.95 10.54
CA ALA A 33 6.25 -2.90 11.32
C ALA A 33 5.23 -1.89 11.89
N SER A 34 4.25 -1.47 11.09
CA SER A 34 3.15 -0.59 11.50
C SER A 34 2.36 -1.20 12.67
N ALA A 35 1.95 -2.46 12.58
CA ALA A 35 1.23 -3.14 13.66
C ALA A 35 2.06 -3.23 14.95
N ARG A 36 3.37 -3.48 14.85
CA ARG A 36 4.28 -3.48 16.02
C ARG A 36 4.41 -2.09 16.63
N ALA A 37 4.48 -1.04 15.81
CA ALA A 37 4.56 0.34 16.27
C ALA A 37 3.27 0.78 16.99
N VAL A 38 2.11 0.45 16.44
CA VAL A 38 0.80 0.69 17.09
C VAL A 38 0.76 0.01 18.46
N LYS A 39 1.13 -1.27 18.52
CA LYS A 39 1.13 -2.04 19.78
C LYS A 39 2.00 -1.39 20.85
N ILE A 40 3.26 -1.08 20.54
CA ILE A 40 4.17 -0.45 21.50
C ILE A 40 3.67 0.95 21.89
N GLY A 41 3.13 1.71 20.93
CA GLY A 41 2.54 3.02 21.21
C GLY A 41 1.43 2.96 22.25
N HIS A 42 0.53 1.98 22.15
CA HIS A 42 -0.54 1.77 23.13
C HIS A 42 -0.06 1.16 24.46
N GLU A 43 1.05 0.42 24.48
CA GLU A 43 1.72 -0.01 25.72
C GLU A 43 2.33 1.19 26.47
N ILE A 44 2.82 2.20 25.75
CA ILE A 44 3.37 3.45 26.32
C ILE A 44 2.24 4.35 26.82
N ASN A 45 1.22 4.57 26.00
CA ASN A 45 0.04 5.34 26.36
C ASN A 45 -1.20 4.84 25.60
N PRO A 46 -2.20 4.26 26.29
CA PRO A 46 -3.41 3.76 25.67
C PRO A 46 -4.27 4.86 25.02
N ASP A 47 -4.08 6.13 25.39
CA ASP A 47 -4.86 7.25 24.85
C ASP A 47 -4.32 7.76 23.49
N PHE A 48 -3.19 7.23 23.00
CA PHE A 48 -2.67 7.61 21.70
C PHE A 48 -3.57 7.19 20.55
N GLN A 49 -3.85 8.13 19.64
CA GLN A 49 -4.56 7.86 18.40
C GLN A 49 -3.56 7.62 17.27
N ILE A 50 -3.34 6.34 16.95
CA ILE A 50 -2.37 5.91 15.93
C ILE A 50 -3.14 5.30 14.75
N GLY A 51 -3.10 5.96 13.59
CA GLY A 51 -3.76 5.54 12.36
C GLY A 51 -2.77 5.15 11.26
N CYS A 52 -3.31 4.79 10.09
CA CYS A 52 -2.53 4.62 8.86
C CYS A 52 -2.76 5.79 7.89
N MET A 53 -1.95 5.88 6.84
CA MET A 53 -2.12 6.83 5.74
C MET A 53 -2.12 6.05 4.43
N ILE A 54 -3.13 6.26 3.61
CA ILE A 54 -3.23 5.68 2.26
C ILE A 54 -3.46 6.78 1.22
N ALA A 55 -2.87 6.63 0.04
CA ALA A 55 -3.17 7.48 -1.11
C ALA A 55 -4.45 6.98 -1.80
N MET A 56 -5.60 7.50 -1.38
CA MET A 56 -6.90 7.13 -1.95
C MET A 56 -7.15 7.86 -3.28
N CYS A 57 -7.10 7.13 -4.39
CA CYS A 57 -7.47 7.62 -5.71
C CYS A 57 -8.66 6.81 -6.23
N PRO A 58 -9.91 7.33 -6.12
CA PRO A 58 -11.10 6.60 -6.57
C PRO A 58 -11.02 6.25 -8.06
N ILE A 59 -11.23 4.98 -8.40
CA ILE A 59 -11.25 4.49 -9.78
C ILE A 59 -12.70 4.29 -10.21
N TYR A 60 -13.17 5.15 -11.11
CA TYR A 60 -14.52 5.05 -11.67
C TYR A 60 -14.51 4.21 -12.96
N PRO A 61 -15.58 3.42 -13.19
CA PRO A 61 -15.74 2.71 -14.46
C PRO A 61 -16.03 3.72 -15.59
N ALA A 62 -15.44 3.50 -16.77
CA ALA A 62 -15.65 4.38 -17.92
C ALA A 62 -17.09 4.34 -18.42
N THR A 63 -17.73 3.17 -18.39
CA THR A 63 -19.13 2.95 -18.78
C THR A 63 -19.83 1.99 -17.83
N CYS A 64 -21.15 1.81 -17.99
CA CYS A 64 -21.91 0.79 -17.24
C CYS A 64 -21.72 -0.65 -17.77
N ASN A 65 -20.83 -0.87 -18.75
CA ASN A 65 -20.50 -2.21 -19.23
C ASN A 65 -19.99 -3.07 -18.05
N PRO A 66 -20.52 -4.28 -17.81
CA PRO A 66 -20.07 -5.15 -16.72
C PRO A 66 -18.55 -5.38 -16.67
N LYS A 67 -17.87 -5.35 -17.82
CA LYS A 67 -16.41 -5.45 -17.88
C LYS A 67 -15.71 -4.23 -17.24
N ASP A 68 -16.20 -3.02 -17.51
CA ASP A 68 -15.65 -1.78 -16.94
C ASP A 68 -15.93 -1.70 -15.44
N ILE A 69 -17.12 -2.12 -15.01
CA ILE A 69 -17.47 -2.25 -13.59
C ILE A 69 -16.49 -3.20 -12.88
N LEU A 70 -16.24 -4.38 -13.46
CA LEU A 70 -15.34 -5.37 -12.86
C LEU A 70 -13.88 -4.89 -12.83
N MET A 71 -13.43 -4.17 -13.86
CA MET A 71 -12.08 -3.60 -13.88
C MET A 71 -11.90 -2.54 -12.79
N ALA A 72 -12.83 -1.59 -12.65
CA ALA A 72 -12.78 -0.58 -11.59
C ALA A 72 -12.76 -1.23 -10.21
N MET A 73 -13.61 -2.24 -9.97
CA MET A 73 -13.64 -2.97 -8.70
C MET A 73 -12.31 -3.68 -8.40
N LYS A 74 -11.75 -4.41 -9.37
CA LYS A 74 -10.48 -5.13 -9.18
C LYS A 74 -9.30 -4.18 -8.99
N ALA A 75 -9.30 -3.03 -9.66
CA ALA A 75 -8.24 -2.03 -9.51
C ALA A 75 -8.25 -1.40 -8.12
N MET A 76 -9.42 -1.25 -7.49
CA MET A 76 -9.56 -0.80 -6.10
C MET A 76 -9.25 -1.88 -5.05
N GLN A 77 -9.26 -3.17 -5.43
CA GLN A 77 -8.99 -4.31 -4.55
C GLN A 77 -7.52 -4.75 -4.55
N LYS A 78 -6.74 -4.28 -5.53
CA LYS A 78 -5.31 -4.55 -5.63
C LYS A 78 -4.53 -3.63 -4.71
#